data_AF-A0A0N4ZAK2-F1
#
_entry.id   AF-A0A0N4ZAK2-F1
#
_cell.length_a   1.000
_cell.length_b   1.000
_cell.length_c   1.000
_cell.angle_alpha   90.00
_cell.angle_beta   90.00
_cell.angle_gamma   90.00
#
_symmetry.space_group_name_H-M   'P 1'
#
loop_
_entity.id
_entity.type
_entity.pdbx_description
1 polymer ?
#
loop_
_entity_poly.entity_id
_entity_poly.type
_entity_poly.pdbx_seq_one_letter_code
_entity_poly.pdbx_strand_id
1 'polypeptide(L)'
;MKSFYVTYFMAYVIDVVEICKTKIFFSFPTYEWWLGFLKSNLASYMLPCLSYVCTHASAMDSVCLALHTLIAIRFPVFYKIKWMNWTTLINIFMQILLPITVFSYEFGKRAKLKYDLEKDDYSYSMEDPYISKLNNTIAPIFSTTILLLNILFNCFNFYVLVLCKNSKNISKIDKSQSIRLVLYSSISTIGISTIALRYWIKFIGIYSDSSSIKNFGQSLGTWTSTIECCSKPFLLIIADKNIRKGFVYFYLRRNIISNVGNTQNITTTRKS
;
A
#
# COMPACT_ATOMS: atom_id res chain seq x y z
N MET A 1 9.37 10.12 17.41
CA MET A 1 9.03 10.81 16.15
C MET A 1 9.83 10.26 14.97
N LYS A 2 11.17 10.20 15.02
CA LYS A 2 11.99 9.63 13.93
C LYS A 2 11.53 8.24 13.47
N SER A 3 11.22 7.33 14.41
CA SER A 3 10.75 5.97 14.11
C SER A 3 9.46 5.92 13.29
N PHE A 4 8.50 6.82 13.52
CA PHE A 4 7.27 6.88 12.75
C PHE A 4 7.54 7.25 11.28
N TYR A 5 8.36 8.28 11.05
CA TYR A 5 8.74 8.69 9.69
C TYR A 5 9.51 7.60 8.95
N VAL A 6 10.34 6.82 9.66
CA VAL A 6 11.03 5.66 9.10
C VAL A 6 10.03 4.59 8.65
N THR A 7 9.07 4.20 9.52
CA THR A 7 7.99 3.27 9.15
C THR A 7 7.21 3.78 7.93
N TYR A 8 6.81 5.05 7.95
CA TYR A 8 6.04 5.66 6.88
C TYR A 8 6.82 5.73 5.56
N PHE A 9 8.11 6.09 5.60
CA PHE A 9 8.94 6.16 4.40
C PHE A 9 9.15 4.78 3.76
N MET A 10 9.37 3.73 4.58
CA MET A 10 9.44 2.37 4.07
C MET A 10 8.12 1.93 3.42
N ALA A 11 7.00 2.22 4.09
CA ALA A 11 5.67 1.95 3.52
C ALA A 11 5.46 2.67 2.18
N TYR A 12 5.84 3.96 2.11
CA TYR A 12 5.74 4.75 0.89
C TYR A 12 6.56 4.15 -0.27
N VAL A 13 7.80 3.70 -0.01
CA VAL A 13 8.62 3.05 -1.05
C VAL A 13 7.93 1.78 -1.57
N ILE A 14 7.32 0.99 -0.69
CA ILE A 14 6.60 -0.23 -1.07
C ILE A 14 5.33 0.11 -1.85
N ASP A 15 4.59 1.14 -1.45
CA ASP A 15 3.42 1.65 -2.19
C ASP A 15 3.80 2.13 -3.59
N VAL A 16 4.95 2.78 -3.75
CA VAL A 16 5.48 3.19 -5.06
C VAL A 16 5.79 1.97 -5.93
N VAL A 17 6.40 0.93 -5.35
CA VAL A 17 6.67 -0.31 -6.09
C VAL A 17 5.37 -0.99 -6.50
N GLU A 18 4.38 -1.08 -5.61
CA GLU A 18 3.08 -1.68 -5.90
C GLU A 18 2.32 -0.91 -6.99
N ILE A 19 2.30 0.43 -6.95
CA ILE A 19 1.63 1.21 -8.01
C ILE A 19 2.36 1.08 -9.35
N CYS A 20 3.70 1.12 -9.35
CA CYS A 20 4.49 0.92 -10.58
C CYS A 20 4.19 -0.45 -11.20
N LYS A 21 4.20 -1.50 -10.38
CA LYS A 21 3.82 -2.86 -10.81
C LYS A 21 2.41 -2.87 -11.39
N THR A 22 1.44 -2.32 -10.67
CA THR A 22 0.04 -2.29 -11.11
C THR A 22 -0.14 -1.57 -12.44
N LYS A 23 0.53 -0.43 -12.65
CA LYS A 23 0.45 0.30 -13.92
C LYS A 23 1.11 -0.46 -15.06
N ILE A 24 2.33 -0.94 -14.88
CA ILE A 24 3.09 -1.65 -15.93
C ILE A 24 2.39 -2.95 -16.34
N PHE A 25 1.95 -3.76 -15.38
CA PHE A 25 1.44 -5.09 -15.67
C PHE A 25 -0.08 -5.19 -15.80
N PHE A 26 -0.86 -4.22 -15.32
CA PHE A 26 -2.32 -4.33 -15.35
C PHE A 26 -3.04 -3.11 -15.97
N SER A 27 -2.40 -1.95 -16.12
CA SER A 27 -3.02 -0.81 -16.82
C SER A 27 -2.50 -0.62 -18.24
N PHE A 28 -1.19 -0.72 -18.45
CA PHE A 28 -0.59 -0.58 -19.78
C PHE A 28 -1.07 -1.63 -20.80
N PRO A 29 -1.26 -2.92 -20.45
CA PRO A 29 -1.81 -3.89 -21.40
C PRO A 29 -3.20 -3.48 -21.94
N THR A 30 -4.05 -2.86 -21.12
CA THR A 30 -5.39 -2.38 -21.50
C THR A 30 -5.35 -1.25 -22.52
N TYR A 31 -4.25 -0.50 -22.58
CA TYR A 31 -4.01 0.52 -23.61
C TYR A 31 -3.15 0.00 -24.77
N GLU A 32 -2.87 -1.31 -24.81
CA GLU A 32 -1.96 -1.95 -25.76
C GLU A 32 -0.53 -1.38 -25.74
N TRP A 33 -0.14 -0.76 -24.63
CA TRP A 33 1.18 -0.17 -24.49
C TRP A 33 2.22 -1.22 -24.12
N TRP A 34 3.37 -1.17 -24.80
CA TRP A 34 4.54 -2.02 -24.51
C TRP A 34 4.26 -3.54 -24.55
N LEU A 35 3.30 -3.99 -25.36
CA LEU A 35 2.94 -5.40 -25.49
C LEU A 35 4.14 -6.31 -25.81
N GLY A 36 5.14 -5.84 -26.56
CA GLY A 36 6.36 -6.59 -26.85
C GLY A 36 7.15 -6.95 -25.59
N PHE A 37 7.32 -6.00 -24.66
CA PHE A 37 7.94 -6.27 -23.36
C PHE A 37 7.03 -7.14 -22.48
N LEU A 38 5.74 -6.85 -22.44
CA LEU A 38 4.77 -7.56 -21.58
C LEU A 38 4.56 -9.03 -22.00
N LYS A 39 4.76 -9.36 -23.28
CA LYS A 39 4.75 -10.74 -23.79
C LYS A 39 6.11 -11.45 -23.66
N SER A 40 7.15 -10.76 -23.20
CA SER A 40 8.49 -11.33 -23.09
C SER A 40 8.60 -12.33 -21.93
N ASN A 41 9.57 -13.25 -22.02
CA ASN A 41 9.89 -14.18 -20.94
C ASN A 41 10.21 -13.46 -19.62
N LEU A 42 10.87 -12.30 -19.70
CA LEU A 42 11.23 -11.52 -18.51
C LEU A 42 9.98 -11.06 -17.75
N ALA A 43 9.02 -10.45 -18.46
CA ALA A 43 7.74 -10.02 -17.87
C ALA A 43 6.95 -11.22 -17.28
N SER A 44 6.92 -12.35 -18.00
CA SER A 44 6.25 -13.58 -17.57
C SER A 44 6.78 -14.14 -16.25
N TYR A 45 8.06 -14.01 -15.95
CA TYR A 45 8.65 -14.46 -14.68
C TYR A 45 8.67 -13.37 -13.60
N MET A 46 8.76 -12.10 -13.98
CA MET A 46 8.72 -10.98 -13.03
C MET A 46 7.35 -10.83 -12.38
N LEU A 47 6.27 -11.01 -13.15
CA LEU A 47 4.93 -10.73 -12.65
C LEU A 47 4.54 -11.61 -11.45
N PRO A 48 4.70 -12.95 -11.46
CA PRO A 48 4.37 -13.78 -10.29
C PRO A 48 5.15 -13.36 -9.04
N CYS A 49 6.45 -13.06 -9.19
CA CYS A 49 7.30 -12.62 -8.08
C CYS A 49 6.85 -11.28 -7.47
N LEU A 50 6.35 -10.34 -8.29
CA LEU A 50 5.96 -9.01 -7.83
C LEU A 50 4.46 -8.92 -7.47
N SER A 51 3.62 -9.71 -8.13
CA SER A 51 2.15 -9.62 -8.09
C SER A 51 1.62 -9.61 -6.66
N TYR A 52 1.64 -10.76 -6.00
CA TYR A 52 1.04 -10.93 -4.69
C TYR A 52 1.95 -10.39 -3.59
N VAL A 53 3.27 -10.49 -3.76
CA VAL A 53 4.27 -9.99 -2.81
C VAL A 53 4.11 -8.48 -2.61
N CYS A 54 4.12 -7.67 -3.67
CA CYS A 54 4.05 -6.21 -3.52
C CYS A 54 2.71 -5.73 -2.97
N THR A 55 1.58 -6.33 -3.40
CA THR A 55 0.27 -6.01 -2.84
C THR A 55 0.24 -6.26 -1.33
N HIS A 56 0.65 -7.45 -0.88
CA HIS A 56 0.54 -7.80 0.54
C HIS A 56 1.60 -7.10 1.38
N ALA A 57 2.77 -6.80 0.80
CA ALA A 57 3.77 -5.92 1.40
C ALA A 57 3.20 -4.53 1.67
N SER A 58 2.52 -3.93 0.67
CA SER A 58 1.82 -2.65 0.81
C SER A 58 0.72 -2.74 1.87
N ALA A 59 -0.11 -3.78 1.87
CA ALA A 59 -1.17 -3.95 2.88
C ALA A 59 -0.64 -4.16 4.32
N MET A 60 0.54 -4.76 4.48
CA MET A 60 1.18 -4.96 5.79
C MET A 60 1.63 -3.65 6.46
N ASP A 61 1.72 -2.56 5.70
CA ASP A 61 2.12 -1.25 6.22
C ASP A 61 1.19 -0.76 7.35
N SER A 62 -0.12 -1.00 7.22
CA SER A 62 -1.11 -0.50 8.15
C SER A 62 -1.06 -1.27 9.45
N VAL A 63 -0.81 -2.59 9.37
CA VAL A 63 -0.55 -3.42 10.56
C VAL A 63 0.69 -2.91 11.28
N CYS A 64 1.77 -2.62 10.55
CA CYS A 64 2.99 -2.08 11.14
C CYS A 64 2.76 -0.71 11.79
N LEU A 65 1.93 0.14 11.18
CA LEU A 65 1.58 1.45 11.71
C LEU A 65 0.68 1.37 12.96
N ALA A 66 -0.31 0.50 12.93
CA ALA A 66 -1.19 0.23 14.06
C ALA A 66 -0.41 -0.33 15.24
N LEU A 67 0.52 -1.27 14.98
CA LEU A 67 1.43 -1.85 15.98
C LEU A 67 2.39 -0.79 16.55
N HIS A 68 2.99 0.04 15.69
CA HIS A 68 3.85 1.14 16.13
C HIS A 68 3.09 2.08 17.06
N THR A 69 1.87 2.47 16.67
CA THR A 69 0.99 3.34 17.47
C THR A 69 0.65 2.70 18.81
N LEU A 70 0.35 1.40 18.82
CA LEU A 70 0.06 0.63 20.04
C LEU A 70 1.23 0.65 21.02
N ILE A 71 2.45 0.43 20.52
CA ILE A 71 3.65 0.41 21.35
C ILE A 71 3.99 1.80 21.87
N ALA A 72 3.80 2.83 21.04
CA ALA A 72 3.99 4.22 21.45
C ALA A 72 3.05 4.62 22.60
N ILE A 73 1.79 4.18 22.54
CA ILE A 73 0.76 4.52 23.55
C ILE A 73 0.92 3.67 24.81
N ARG A 74 1.12 2.36 24.67
CA ARG A 74 1.10 1.42 25.80
C ARG A 74 2.44 1.34 26.53
N PHE A 75 3.54 1.47 25.80
CA PHE A 75 4.90 1.28 26.33
C PHE A 75 5.80 2.49 26.01
N PRO A 76 5.47 3.70 26.49
CA PRO A 76 6.17 4.93 26.10
C PRO A 76 7.66 4.94 26.46
N VAL A 77 8.05 4.30 27.56
CA VAL A 77 9.46 4.17 27.98
C VAL A 77 10.23 3.27 27.00
N PHE A 78 9.70 2.08 26.70
CA PHE A 78 10.28 1.17 25.72
C PHE A 78 10.32 1.81 24.32
N TYR A 79 9.27 2.54 23.95
CA TYR A 79 9.17 3.27 22.69
C TYR A 79 10.29 4.30 22.52
N LYS A 80 10.63 5.04 23.59
CA LYS A 80 11.71 6.04 23.54
C LYS A 80 13.10 5.43 23.52
N ILE A 81 13.32 4.33 24.25
CA ILE A 81 14.67 3.79 24.46
C ILE A 81 15.06 2.77 23.39
N LYS A 82 14.19 1.78 23.10
CA LYS A 82 14.57 0.61 22.30
C LYS A 82 13.84 0.52 20.97
N TRP A 83 12.59 0.98 20.90
CA TRP A 83 11.73 0.73 19.73
C TRP A 83 12.30 1.27 18.43
N MET A 84 13.07 2.36 18.43
CA MET A 84 13.66 2.91 17.19
C MET A 84 14.49 1.87 16.42
N ASN A 85 15.28 1.05 17.12
CA ASN A 85 16.12 0.03 16.48
C ASN A 85 15.29 -1.16 16.00
N TRP A 86 14.29 -1.55 16.79
CA TRP A 86 13.40 -2.67 16.46
C TRP A 86 12.40 -2.32 15.36
N THR A 87 12.00 -1.05 15.22
CA THR A 87 11.00 -0.59 14.24
C THR A 87 11.44 -0.94 12.82
N THR A 88 12.69 -0.65 12.47
CA THR A 88 13.21 -0.95 11.14
C THR A 88 13.22 -2.45 10.87
N LEU A 89 13.71 -3.23 11.83
CA LEU A 89 13.77 -4.70 11.72
C LEU A 89 12.37 -5.31 11.57
N ILE A 90 11.41 -4.87 12.39
CA ILE A 90 10.03 -5.36 12.36
C ILE A 90 9.36 -5.01 11.03
N ASN A 91 9.56 -3.79 10.51
CA ASN A 91 9.02 -3.42 9.20
C ASN A 91 9.61 -4.25 8.07
N ILE A 92 10.93 -4.46 8.06
CA ILE A 92 11.58 -5.33 7.05
C ILE A 92 11.01 -6.75 7.13
N PHE A 93 10.87 -7.28 8.34
CA PHE A 93 10.32 -8.62 8.53
C PHE A 93 8.87 -8.71 8.05
N MET A 94 8.00 -7.81 8.53
CA MET A 94 6.56 -7.86 8.29
C MET A 94 6.18 -7.47 6.86
N GLN A 95 6.81 -6.44 6.29
CA GLN A 95 6.44 -5.92 4.97
C GLN A 95 7.21 -6.58 3.83
N ILE A 96 8.42 -7.10 4.06
CA ILE A 96 9.26 -7.66 2.99
C ILE A 96 9.39 -9.18 3.14
N LEU A 97 9.98 -9.66 4.24
CA LEU A 97 10.31 -11.08 4.38
C LEU A 97 9.07 -11.96 4.46
N LEU A 98 8.04 -11.53 5.21
CA LEU A 98 6.83 -12.32 5.41
C LEU A 98 6.03 -12.50 4.10
N PRO A 99 5.70 -11.46 3.31
CA PRO A 99 5.07 -11.64 2.00
C PRO A 99 5.91 -12.48 1.03
N ILE A 100 7.23 -12.28 1.00
CA ILE A 100 8.14 -13.11 0.16
C ILE A 100 8.03 -14.58 0.56
N THR A 101 8.04 -14.87 1.86
CA THR A 101 7.97 -16.25 2.37
C THR A 101 6.63 -16.89 1.98
N VAL A 102 5.52 -16.18 2.18
CA VAL A 102 4.16 -16.68 1.88
C VAL A 102 3.99 -16.98 0.39
N PHE A 103 4.53 -16.16 -0.50
CA PHE A 103 4.37 -16.31 -1.96
C PHE A 103 5.62 -16.88 -2.65
N SER A 104 6.57 -17.45 -1.90
CA SER A 104 7.81 -18.00 -2.44
C SER A 104 7.60 -19.13 -3.46
N TYR A 105 6.48 -19.85 -3.36
CA TYR A 105 6.10 -20.91 -4.31
C TYR A 105 5.79 -20.39 -5.73
N GLU A 106 5.60 -19.08 -5.91
CA GLU A 106 5.43 -18.46 -7.22
C GLU A 106 6.77 -18.23 -7.95
N PHE A 107 7.89 -18.31 -7.24
CA PHE A 107 9.20 -18.03 -7.83
C PHE A 107 9.58 -19.08 -8.86
N GLY A 108 9.97 -18.63 -10.06
CA GLY A 108 10.27 -19.49 -11.20
C GLY A 108 9.02 -20.02 -11.93
N LYS A 109 7.81 -19.56 -11.57
CA LYS A 109 6.59 -19.83 -12.34
C LYS A 109 6.34 -18.72 -13.37
N ARG A 110 5.62 -19.05 -14.44
CA ARG A 110 5.32 -18.12 -15.54
C ARG A 110 3.87 -17.65 -15.50
N ALA A 111 3.67 -16.37 -15.74
CA ALA A 111 2.40 -15.79 -16.14
C ALA A 111 2.37 -15.57 -17.66
N LYS A 112 1.20 -15.78 -18.27
CA LYS A 112 0.94 -15.49 -19.67
C LYS A 112 -0.06 -14.36 -19.79
N LEU A 113 0.26 -13.38 -20.63
CA LEU A 113 -0.67 -12.35 -21.08
C LEU A 113 -1.60 -12.95 -22.12
N LYS A 114 -2.91 -12.98 -21.84
CA LYS A 114 -3.96 -13.46 -22.75
C LYS A 114 -4.88 -12.33 -23.13
N TYR A 115 -5.33 -12.32 -24.38
CA TYR A 115 -6.40 -11.43 -24.82
C TYR A 115 -7.75 -12.07 -24.48
N ASP A 116 -8.62 -11.31 -23.81
CA ASP A 116 -9.99 -11.72 -23.48
C ASP A 116 -10.95 -11.04 -24.47
N LEU A 117 -11.50 -11.84 -25.40
CA LEU A 117 -12.41 -11.35 -26.45
C LEU A 117 -13.72 -10.79 -25.89
N GLU A 118 -14.18 -11.25 -24.72
CA GLU A 118 -15.43 -10.78 -24.12
C GLU A 118 -15.29 -9.38 -23.53
N LYS A 119 -14.08 -9.05 -23.06
CA LYS A 119 -13.78 -7.77 -22.39
C LYS A 119 -13.01 -6.79 -23.27
N ASP A 120 -12.57 -7.24 -24.43
CA ASP A 120 -11.70 -6.50 -25.34
C ASP A 120 -10.45 -5.97 -24.61
N ASP A 121 -9.83 -6.83 -23.79
CA ASP A 121 -8.75 -6.43 -22.88
C ASP A 121 -7.70 -7.54 -22.70
N TYR A 122 -6.47 -7.15 -22.37
CA TYR A 122 -5.38 -8.05 -22.04
C TYR A 122 -5.33 -8.34 -20.54
N SER A 123 -5.36 -9.61 -20.17
CA SER A 123 -5.25 -10.05 -18.78
C SER A 123 -4.14 -11.06 -18.58
N TYR A 124 -3.37 -10.90 -17.50
CA TYR A 124 -2.42 -11.92 -17.07
C TYR A 124 -3.13 -13.05 -16.34
N SER A 125 -2.76 -14.27 -16.69
CA SER A 125 -3.11 -15.50 -15.99
C SER A 125 -1.84 -16.30 -15.72
N MET A 126 -1.78 -17.02 -14.61
CA MET A 126 -0.75 -18.04 -14.43
C MET A 126 -0.87 -19.08 -15.54
N GLU A 127 0.29 -19.54 -16.03
CA GLU A 127 0.34 -20.62 -17.02
C GLU A 127 -0.07 -21.96 -16.41
N ASP A 128 0.34 -22.19 -15.16
CA ASP A 128 0.03 -23.38 -14.38
C ASP A 128 -1.30 -23.21 -13.61
N PRO A 129 -2.35 -23.99 -13.92
CA PRO A 129 -3.65 -23.91 -13.24
C PRO A 129 -3.56 -24.24 -11.74
N TYR A 130 -2.64 -25.11 -11.34
CA TYR A 130 -2.45 -25.47 -9.94
C TYR A 130 -1.94 -24.27 -9.13
N ILE A 131 -0.95 -23.56 -9.65
CA ILE A 131 -0.42 -22.34 -9.04
C ILE A 131 -1.49 -21.25 -9.04
N SER A 132 -2.26 -21.11 -10.12
CA SER A 132 -3.40 -20.19 -10.14
C SER A 132 -4.38 -20.48 -9.00
N LYS A 133 -4.73 -21.75 -8.77
CA LYS A 133 -5.65 -22.13 -7.69
C LYS A 133 -5.04 -21.80 -6.32
N LEU A 134 -3.78 -22.15 -6.08
CA LEU A 134 -3.06 -21.81 -4.85
C LEU A 134 -3.06 -20.30 -4.57
N ASN A 135 -2.72 -19.47 -5.56
CA ASN A 135 -2.68 -18.01 -5.42
C ASN A 135 -4.03 -17.45 -4.95
N ASN A 136 -5.11 -17.96 -5.53
CA ASN A 136 -6.45 -17.48 -5.22
C ASN A 136 -7.03 -18.06 -3.93
N THR A 137 -6.41 -19.08 -3.33
CA THR A 137 -6.74 -19.58 -1.98
C THR A 137 -5.90 -18.90 -0.91
N ILE A 138 -4.58 -18.74 -1.12
CA ILE A 138 -3.67 -18.17 -0.13
C ILE A 138 -3.89 -16.66 0.03
N ALA A 139 -4.07 -15.92 -1.07
CA ALA A 139 -4.26 -14.47 -1.03
C ALA A 139 -5.48 -14.00 -0.20
N PRO A 140 -6.71 -14.55 -0.33
CA PRO A 140 -7.83 -14.14 0.51
C PRO A 140 -7.61 -14.48 1.99
N ILE A 141 -7.00 -15.63 2.30
CA ILE A 141 -6.69 -16.00 3.68
C ILE A 141 -5.70 -14.99 4.27
N PHE A 142 -4.59 -14.74 3.58
CA PHE A 142 -3.54 -13.86 4.08
C PHE A 142 -4.02 -12.41 4.22
N SER A 143 -4.72 -11.87 3.22
CA SER A 143 -5.33 -10.53 3.30
C SER A 143 -6.38 -10.41 4.42
N THR A 144 -7.15 -11.46 4.69
CA THR A 144 -8.09 -11.50 5.82
C THR A 144 -7.32 -11.50 7.16
N THR A 145 -6.22 -12.24 7.26
CA THR A 145 -5.35 -12.21 8.46
C THR A 145 -4.79 -10.80 8.70
N ILE A 146 -4.29 -10.14 7.65
CA ILE A 146 -3.81 -8.74 7.73
C ILE A 146 -4.92 -7.83 8.24
N LEU A 147 -6.12 -7.95 7.66
CA LEU A 147 -7.28 -7.15 8.03
C LEU A 147 -7.66 -7.33 9.51
N LEU A 148 -7.75 -8.58 9.97
CA LEU A 148 -8.11 -8.89 11.36
C LEU A 148 -7.07 -8.38 12.35
N LEU A 149 -5.78 -8.54 12.04
CA LEU A 149 -4.70 -7.98 12.87
C LEU A 149 -4.77 -6.45 12.95
N ASN A 150 -5.02 -5.79 11.82
CA ASN A 150 -5.14 -4.33 11.78
C ASN A 150 -6.34 -3.83 12.58
N ILE A 151 -7.51 -4.47 12.41
CA ILE A 151 -8.72 -4.16 13.19
C ILE A 151 -8.44 -4.35 14.68
N LEU A 152 -7.83 -5.48 15.06
CA LEU A 152 -7.50 -5.77 16.45
C LEU A 152 -6.61 -4.67 17.05
N PHE A 153 -5.50 -4.33 16.40
CA PHE A 153 -4.61 -3.27 16.90
C PHE A 153 -5.28 -1.90 16.94
N ASN A 154 -6.10 -1.54 15.95
CA ASN A 154 -6.84 -0.28 15.96
C ASN A 154 -7.89 -0.22 17.07
N CYS A 155 -8.61 -1.32 17.33
CA CYS A 155 -9.55 -1.41 18.45
C CYS A 155 -8.83 -1.26 19.81
N PHE A 156 -7.68 -1.92 19.99
CA PHE A 156 -6.86 -1.75 21.19
C PHE A 156 -6.36 -0.30 21.35
N ASN A 157 -5.86 0.30 20.27
CA ASN A 157 -5.42 1.68 20.26
C ASN A 157 -6.54 2.65 20.67
N PHE A 158 -7.73 2.47 20.11
CA PHE A 158 -8.91 3.29 20.43
C PHE A 158 -9.32 3.11 21.90
N TYR A 159 -9.41 1.86 22.37
CA TYR A 159 -9.73 1.55 23.76
C TYR A 159 -8.78 2.25 24.73
N VAL A 160 -7.46 2.17 24.50
CA VAL A 160 -6.48 2.77 25.41
C VAL A 160 -6.51 4.30 25.38
N LEU A 161 -6.68 4.93 24.21
CA LEU A 161 -6.67 6.39 24.08
C LEU A 161 -7.95 7.07 24.60
N VAL A 162 -9.10 6.45 24.34
CA VAL A 162 -10.41 7.06 24.59
C VAL A 162 -10.98 6.63 25.94
N LEU A 163 -10.88 5.33 26.27
CA LEU A 163 -11.63 4.75 27.40
C LEU A 163 -10.78 4.60 28.67
N CYS A 164 -9.45 4.45 28.56
CA CYS A 164 -8.59 4.31 29.73
C CYS A 164 -8.27 5.66 30.42
N LYS A 165 -8.77 5.81 31.68
CA LYS A 165 -8.48 6.95 32.59
C LYS A 165 -6.99 7.12 32.90
N ASN A 166 -6.17 6.06 32.78
CA ASN A 166 -4.71 6.13 32.98
C ASN A 166 -3.95 6.87 31.86
N SER A 167 -4.62 7.30 30.78
CA SER A 167 -4.03 8.20 29.78
C SER A 167 -3.78 9.62 30.28
N LYS A 168 -4.17 9.94 31.53
CA LYS A 168 -3.90 11.25 32.17
C LYS A 168 -2.40 11.62 32.24
N ASN A 169 -1.51 10.63 32.19
CA ASN A 169 -0.06 10.85 32.19
C ASN A 169 0.51 11.16 30.79
N ILE A 170 -0.30 11.07 29.73
CA ILE A 170 0.10 11.47 28.37
C ILE A 170 -0.18 12.97 28.24
N SER A 171 0.81 13.73 27.76
CA SER A 171 0.61 15.16 27.53
C SER A 171 -0.56 15.38 26.55
N LYS A 172 -1.32 16.47 26.72
CA LYS A 172 -2.45 16.77 25.81
C LYS A 172 -2.03 16.83 24.34
N ILE A 173 -0.80 17.28 24.06
CA ILE A 173 -0.22 17.37 22.72
C ILE A 173 0.04 15.97 22.16
N ASP A 174 0.68 15.09 22.93
CA ASP A 174 0.95 13.70 22.51
C ASP A 174 -0.36 12.91 22.32
N LYS A 175 -1.37 13.18 23.14
CA LYS A 175 -2.70 12.56 23.01
C LYS A 175 -3.40 12.97 21.72
N SER A 176 -3.43 14.26 21.39
CA SER A 176 -4.03 14.73 20.14
C SER A 176 -3.33 14.13 18.91
N GLN A 177 -2.00 14.05 18.93
CA GLN A 177 -1.24 13.45 17.83
C GLN A 177 -1.52 11.94 17.71
N SER A 178 -1.54 11.21 18.83
CA SER A 178 -1.84 9.77 18.85
C SER A 178 -3.24 9.47 18.30
N ILE A 179 -4.24 10.29 18.64
CA ILE A 179 -5.61 10.17 18.08
C ILE A 179 -5.59 10.29 16.56
N ARG A 180 -4.83 11.24 16.00
CA ARG A 180 -4.76 11.41 14.54
C ARG A 180 -4.08 10.24 13.84
N LEU A 181 -3.07 9.63 14.47
CA LEU A 181 -2.43 8.42 13.96
C LEU A 181 -3.37 7.22 13.98
N VAL A 182 -4.17 7.06 15.05
CA VAL A 182 -5.20 6.03 15.11
C VAL A 182 -6.27 6.27 14.06
N LEU A 183 -6.74 7.50 13.87
CA LEU A 183 -7.69 7.82 12.80
C LEU A 183 -7.12 7.50 11.41
N TYR A 184 -5.87 7.86 11.15
CA TYR A 184 -5.18 7.50 9.91
C TYR A 184 -5.17 5.99 9.69
N SER A 185 -4.76 5.22 10.71
CA SER A 185 -4.68 3.75 10.66
C SER A 185 -6.05 3.08 10.53
N SER A 186 -7.08 3.67 11.15
CA SER A 186 -8.46 3.21 11.00
C SER A 186 -8.98 3.46 9.59
N ILE A 187 -8.69 4.61 8.98
CA ILE A 187 -9.07 4.90 7.59
C ILE A 187 -8.32 3.96 6.63
N SER A 188 -7.04 3.67 6.87
CA SER A 188 -6.29 2.72 6.01
C SER A 188 -6.83 1.29 6.07
N THR A 189 -7.58 0.93 7.13
CA THR A 189 -8.31 -0.33 7.23
C THR A 189 -9.34 -0.50 6.11
N ILE A 190 -9.90 0.60 5.59
CA ILE A 190 -10.80 0.55 4.43
C ILE A 190 -10.06 0.02 3.20
N GLY A 191 -8.83 0.49 2.95
CA GLY A 191 -7.99 0.01 1.84
C GLY A 191 -7.78 -1.51 1.90
N ILE A 192 -7.30 -2.00 3.04
CA ILE A 192 -7.07 -3.43 3.26
C ILE A 192 -8.37 -4.24 3.16
N SER A 193 -9.50 -3.68 3.62
CA SER A 193 -10.81 -4.33 3.47
C SER A 193 -11.18 -4.52 2.00
N THR A 194 -10.89 -3.54 1.15
CA THR A 194 -11.10 -3.68 -0.31
C THR A 194 -10.14 -4.69 -0.95
N ILE A 195 -8.89 -4.80 -0.47
CA ILE A 195 -7.94 -5.84 -0.89
C ILE A 195 -8.43 -7.24 -0.48
N ALA A 196 -8.93 -7.41 0.74
CA ALA A 196 -9.47 -8.68 1.19
C ALA A 196 -10.71 -9.06 0.37
N LEU A 197 -11.64 -8.12 0.17
CA LEU A 197 -12.86 -8.33 -0.59
C LEU A 197 -12.58 -8.75 -2.04
N ARG A 198 -11.66 -8.07 -2.74
CA ARG A 198 -11.33 -8.45 -4.14
C ARG A 198 -10.78 -9.87 -4.24
N TYR A 199 -9.99 -10.33 -3.27
CA TYR A 199 -9.43 -11.68 -3.29
C TYR A 199 -10.49 -12.73 -2.96
N TRP A 200 -11.44 -12.41 -2.09
CA TRP A 200 -12.61 -13.25 -1.87
C TRP A 200 -13.50 -13.35 -3.12
N ILE A 201 -13.72 -12.25 -3.84
CA ILE A 201 -14.43 -12.27 -5.14
C ILE A 201 -13.70 -13.18 -6.13
N LYS A 202 -12.37 -13.05 -6.26
CA LYS A 202 -11.57 -13.94 -7.14
C LYS A 202 -11.65 -15.41 -6.71
N PHE A 203 -11.59 -15.68 -5.41
CA PHE A 203 -11.72 -17.02 -4.85
C PHE A 203 -13.08 -17.62 -5.23
N ILE A 204 -14.18 -16.90 -4.99
CA ILE A 204 -15.53 -17.35 -5.37
C ILE A 204 -15.58 -17.64 -6.87
N GLY A 205 -15.09 -16.73 -7.72
CA GLY A 205 -15.10 -16.92 -9.17
C GLY A 205 -14.33 -18.15 -9.67
N ILE A 206 -13.27 -18.57 -8.97
CA ILE A 206 -12.53 -19.79 -9.32
C ILE A 206 -13.24 -21.06 -8.84
N TYR A 207 -13.83 -21.03 -7.66
CA TYR A 207 -14.51 -22.21 -7.10
C TYR A 207 -15.94 -22.38 -7.60
N SER A 208 -16.51 -21.36 -8.25
CA SER A 208 -17.78 -21.43 -8.98
C SER A 208 -17.62 -21.58 -10.50
N ASP A 209 -16.38 -21.78 -10.98
CA ASP A 209 -16.03 -21.86 -12.40
C ASP A 209 -16.53 -20.66 -13.25
N SER A 210 -16.68 -19.50 -12.62
CA SER A 210 -17.15 -18.26 -13.24
C SER A 210 -15.99 -17.34 -13.64
N SER A 211 -15.58 -17.43 -14.91
CA SER A 211 -14.54 -16.57 -15.49
C SER A 211 -14.87 -15.08 -15.37
N SER A 212 -16.14 -14.70 -15.50
CA SER A 212 -16.57 -13.30 -15.40
C SER A 212 -16.33 -12.73 -13.99
N ILE A 213 -16.72 -13.45 -12.94
CA ILE A 213 -16.50 -13.07 -11.53
C ILE A 213 -15.00 -13.02 -11.21
N LYS A 214 -14.24 -14.03 -11.65
CA LYS A 214 -12.78 -14.05 -11.48
C LYS A 214 -12.12 -12.82 -12.10
N ASN A 215 -12.48 -12.49 -13.34
CA ASN A 215 -11.91 -11.36 -14.07
C ASN A 215 -12.38 -10.02 -13.47
N PHE A 216 -13.60 -9.95 -12.92
CA PHE A 216 -14.07 -8.79 -12.16
C PHE A 216 -13.25 -8.56 -10.88
N GLY A 217 -12.98 -9.61 -10.09
CA GLY A 217 -12.10 -9.51 -8.93
C GLY A 217 -10.67 -9.07 -9.30
N GLN A 218 -10.19 -9.45 -10.48
CA GLN A 218 -8.90 -9.01 -11.01
C GLN A 218 -8.89 -7.52 -11.40
N SER A 219 -9.92 -7.03 -12.08
CA SER A 219 -10.00 -5.61 -12.47
C SER A 219 -10.12 -4.69 -11.26
N LEU A 220 -10.84 -5.10 -10.21
CA LEU A 220 -10.87 -4.41 -8.92
C LEU A 220 -9.48 -4.25 -8.30
N GLY A 221 -8.54 -5.14 -8.63
CA GLY A 221 -7.15 -5.07 -8.18
C GLY A 221 -6.45 -3.76 -8.56
N THR A 222 -6.64 -3.31 -9.81
CA THR A 222 -6.04 -2.08 -10.33
C THR A 222 -6.59 -0.84 -9.62
N TRP A 223 -7.90 -0.81 -9.39
CA TRP A 223 -8.59 0.30 -8.73
C TRP A 223 -8.23 0.38 -7.25
N THR A 224 -8.32 -0.73 -6.52
CA THR A 224 -8.01 -0.81 -5.09
C THR A 224 -6.56 -0.43 -4.80
N SER A 225 -5.60 -0.97 -5.55
CA SER A 225 -4.18 -0.61 -5.44
C SER A 225 -3.94 0.88 -5.70
N THR A 226 -4.58 1.44 -6.74
CA THR A 226 -4.44 2.87 -7.05
C THR A 226 -5.00 3.75 -5.93
N ILE A 227 -6.21 3.47 -5.47
CA ILE A 227 -6.87 4.28 -4.43
C ILE A 227 -6.09 4.18 -3.12
N GLU A 228 -5.67 2.98 -2.73
CA GLU A 228 -4.95 2.76 -1.48
C GLU A 228 -3.57 3.45 -1.46
N CYS A 229 -2.69 3.12 -2.41
CA CYS A 229 -1.33 3.65 -2.43
C CYS A 229 -1.30 5.17 -2.66
N CYS A 230 -2.21 5.72 -3.47
CA CYS A 230 -2.24 7.16 -3.73
C CYS A 230 -2.90 7.96 -2.61
N SER A 231 -3.86 7.40 -1.86
CA SER A 231 -4.56 8.14 -0.81
C SER A 231 -3.76 8.28 0.49
N LYS A 232 -2.95 7.27 0.84
CA LYS A 232 -2.14 7.23 2.08
C LYS A 232 -1.29 8.50 2.30
N PRO A 233 -0.53 9.04 1.32
CA PRO A 233 0.21 10.28 1.52
C PRO A 233 -0.65 11.51 1.83
N PHE A 234 -1.79 11.65 1.15
CA PHE A 234 -2.70 12.77 1.41
C PHE A 234 -3.38 12.64 2.77
N LEU A 235 -3.74 11.42 3.18
CA LEU A 235 -4.26 11.16 4.52
C LEU A 235 -3.26 11.58 5.61
N LEU A 236 -1.96 11.32 5.40
CA LEU A 236 -0.93 11.73 6.36
C LEU A 236 -0.81 13.27 6.42
N ILE A 237 -0.85 13.96 5.28
CA ILE A 237 -0.84 15.43 5.21
C ILE A 237 -2.06 16.03 5.94
N ILE A 238 -3.23 15.40 5.83
CA ILE A 238 -4.44 15.84 6.54
C ILE A 238 -4.28 15.62 8.06
N ALA A 239 -3.72 14.48 8.46
CA ALA A 239 -3.53 14.12 9.87
C ALA A 239 -2.46 14.97 10.57
N ASP A 240 -1.29 15.18 9.98
CA ASP A 240 -0.17 15.85 10.64
C ASP A 240 -0.02 17.32 10.22
N LYS A 241 -0.17 18.23 11.21
CA LYS A 241 -0.08 19.68 10.98
C LYS A 241 1.32 20.14 10.56
N ASN A 242 2.37 19.48 11.06
CA ASN A 242 3.75 19.85 10.74
C ASN A 242 4.09 19.43 9.31
N ILE A 243 3.70 18.22 8.91
CA ILE A 243 3.84 17.74 7.52
C ILE A 243 3.04 18.65 6.58
N ARG A 244 1.80 19.00 6.94
CA ARG A 244 0.98 19.93 6.15
C ARG A 244 1.65 21.28 5.94
N LYS A 245 2.18 21.88 7.01
CA LYS A 245 2.92 23.15 6.91
C LYS A 245 4.15 23.02 6.01
N GLY A 246 4.91 21.95 6.16
CA GLY A 246 6.08 21.67 5.31
C GLY A 246 5.71 21.51 3.83
N PHE A 247 4.64 20.77 3.54
CA PHE A 247 4.13 20.59 2.18
C PHE A 247 3.66 21.90 1.55
N VAL A 248 2.84 22.69 2.27
CA VAL A 248 2.37 24.00 1.79
C VAL A 248 3.55 24.95 1.56
N TYR A 249 4.52 24.99 2.46
CA TYR A 249 5.73 25.81 2.30
C TYR A 249 6.54 25.39 1.07
N PHE A 250 6.76 24.08 0.87
CA PHE A 250 7.44 23.55 -0.31
C PHE A 250 6.72 23.93 -1.61
N TYR A 251 5.40 23.75 -1.65
CA TYR A 251 4.58 24.07 -2.82
C TYR A 251 4.59 25.56 -3.14
N LEU A 252 4.37 26.42 -2.14
CA LEU A 252 4.37 27.88 -2.31
C LEU A 252 5.76 28.40 -2.67
N ARG A 253 6.83 27.91 -2.06
CA ARG A 253 8.20 28.31 -2.38
C ARG A 253 8.58 27.91 -3.81
N ARG A 254 8.15 26.74 -4.28
CA ARG A 254 8.34 26.31 -5.67
C ARG A 254 7.62 27.25 -6.64
N ASN A 255 6.40 27.67 -6.32
CA ASN A 255 5.64 28.62 -7.15
C ASN A 255 6.27 30.02 -7.20
N ILE A 256 6.89 30.47 -6.09
CA ILE A 256 7.63 31.74 -6.06
C ILE A 256 8.87 31.66 -6.97
N ILE A 257 9.65 30.58 -6.89
CA ILE A 257 10.85 30.40 -7.72
C ILE A 257 10.49 30.25 -9.21
N SER A 258 9.43 29.52 -9.55
CA SER A 258 8.98 29.38 -10.95
C SER A 258 8.45 30.69 -11.53
N ASN A 259 7.78 31.52 -10.72
CA ASN A 259 7.30 32.83 -11.17
C ASN A 259 8.46 33.82 -11.38
N VAL A 260 9.49 33.80 -10.53
CA VAL A 260 10.69 34.64 -10.71
C VAL A 260 11.45 34.26 -11.98
N GLY A 261 11.58 32.96 -12.29
CA GLY A 261 12.19 32.48 -13.54
C GLY A 261 11.42 32.88 -14.80
N ASN A 262 10.08 32.83 -14.77
CA ASN A 262 9.26 33.28 -15.91
C ASN A 262 9.25 34.80 -16.09
N THR A 263 9.40 35.58 -15.01
CA THR A 263 9.43 37.05 -15.12
C THR A 263 10.72 37.56 -15.78
N GLN A 264 11.85 36.85 -15.61
CA GLN A 264 13.12 37.17 -16.27
C GLN A 264 13.15 36.80 -17.76
N ASN A 265 12.41 35.75 -18.18
CA ASN A 265 12.33 35.36 -19.60
C ASN A 265 11.40 36.25 -20.44
N ILE A 266 10.44 36.95 -19.82
CA ILE A 266 9.56 37.91 -20.52
C ILE A 266 10.26 39.26 -20.75
N THR A 267 11.25 39.62 -19.92
CA THR A 267 12.01 40.87 -20.11
C THR A 267 13.13 40.75 -21.14
N THR A 268 13.60 39.54 -21.44
CA THR A 268 14.64 39.27 -22.46
C THR A 268 14.09 39.11 -23.86
N THR A 269 12.81 38.74 -24.02
CA THR A 269 12.16 38.57 -25.35
C THR A 269 11.48 39.83 -25.90
N ARG A 270 11.48 40.95 -25.17
CA ARG A 270 11.02 42.27 -25.65
C ARG A 270 12.15 43.20 -26.13
N LYS A 271 13.38 42.68 -26.24
CA LYS A 271 14.54 43.36 -26.82
C LYS A 271 15.09 42.54 -27.98
N SER A 272 14.32 42.42 -29.05
CA SER A 272 14.80 42.02 -30.38
C SER A 272 13.99 42.75 -31.42
#